data_AF-A0A961TH24-F1
#
_entry.id   AF-A0A961TH24-F1
#
_cell.length_a   1.000
_cell.length_b   1.000
_cell.length_c   1.000
_cell.angle_alpha   90.00
_cell.angle_beta   90.00
_cell.angle_gamma   90.00
#
_symmetry.space_group_name_H-M   'P 1'
#
loop_
_entity.id
_entity.type
_entity.pdbx_description
1 polymer ?
#
loop_
_entity_poly.entity_id
_entity_poly.type
_entity_poly.pdbx_seq_one_letter_code
_entity_poly.pdbx_strand_id
1 'polypeptide(L)'
;LKGGILKYLEEVPEEESLWEGECFVFDNRVSVGHGLKVGDYDLCHACRMPITEADKQTPQYEKGVSCPHCHDRLDAERKAGLAERQKQVELAVRRGEAHVAADLDAAKKRKRQRHEKQIAASRAGAMASRD
;
A
#
# COMPACT_ATOMS: atom_id res chain seq x y z
N LEU A 1 25.23 -2.54 11.35
CA LEU A 1 24.55 -1.78 10.27
C LEU A 1 24.04 -0.44 10.83
N LYS A 2 24.80 0.65 10.71
CA LYS A 2 24.32 2.01 11.06
C LYS A 2 23.61 2.61 9.83
N GLY A 3 22.29 2.44 9.74
CA GLY A 3 21.49 2.85 8.58
C GLY A 3 20.70 1.73 7.87
N GLY A 4 20.70 0.51 8.43
CA GLY A 4 19.89 -0.60 7.94
C GLY A 4 20.42 -1.24 6.65
N ILE A 5 19.64 -2.16 6.09
CA ILE A 5 20.00 -2.94 4.90
C ILE A 5 20.00 -2.11 3.61
N LEU A 6 19.12 -1.12 3.48
CA LEU A 6 19.06 -0.26 2.29
C LEU A 6 20.35 0.54 2.11
N LYS A 7 20.85 1.14 3.19
CA LYS A 7 22.13 1.86 3.18
C LYS A 7 23.31 0.94 2.84
N TYR A 8 23.25 -0.31 3.28
CA TYR A 8 24.27 -1.31 2.94
C TYR A 8 24.27 -1.64 1.44
N LEU A 9 23.09 -1.91 0.86
CA LEU A 9 22.94 -2.17 -0.58
C LEU A 9 23.31 -0.97 -1.46
N GLU A 10 23.28 0.25 -0.90
CA GLU A 10 23.66 1.49 -1.58
C GLU A 10 25.17 1.75 -1.53
N GLU A 11 25.81 1.55 -0.38
CA GLU A 11 27.20 1.99 -0.14
C GLU A 11 28.25 0.90 -0.37
N VAL A 12 27.87 -0.38 -0.29
CA VAL A 12 28.81 -1.50 -0.44
C VAL A 12 28.78 -2.02 -1.88
N PRO A 13 29.94 -2.05 -2.58
CA PRO A 13 30.05 -2.66 -3.90
C PRO A 13 29.60 -4.12 -3.89
N GLU A 14 28.93 -4.56 -4.95
CA GLU A 14 28.36 -5.91 -5.05
C GLU A 14 29.44 -7.00 -4.94
N GLU A 15 30.64 -6.73 -5.46
CA GLU A 15 31.80 -7.63 -5.43
C GLU A 15 32.37 -7.85 -4.02
N GLU A 16 32.12 -6.90 -3.11
CA GLU A 16 32.55 -6.93 -1.71
C GLU A 16 31.40 -7.30 -0.75
N SER A 17 30.21 -7.50 -1.31
CA SER A 17 29.01 -7.75 -0.55
C SER A 17 28.90 -9.21 -0.11
N LEU A 18 28.40 -9.39 1.11
CA LEU A 18 28.00 -10.71 1.63
C LEU A 18 26.50 -10.96 1.44
N TRP A 19 25.78 -10.02 0.82
CA TRP A 19 24.34 -10.12 0.61
C TRP A 19 24.03 -10.79 -0.72
N GLU A 20 23.33 -11.92 -0.67
CA GLU A 20 22.87 -12.65 -1.85
C GLU A 20 21.34 -12.54 -1.97
N GLY A 21 20.86 -12.24 -3.19
CA GLY A 21 19.44 -12.07 -3.48
C GLY A 21 18.93 -10.66 -3.20
N GLU A 22 17.64 -10.54 -2.89
CA GLU A 22 16.94 -9.25 -2.85
C GLU A 22 16.27 -8.99 -1.50
N CYS A 23 16.14 -7.72 -1.12
CA CYS A 23 15.55 -7.31 0.15
C CYS A 23 14.09 -6.89 -0.02
N PHE A 24 13.17 -7.56 0.69
CA PHE A 24 11.76 -7.20 0.67
C PHE A 24 11.51 -5.84 1.33
N VAL A 25 10.89 -4.90 0.62
CA VAL A 25 10.51 -3.59 1.16
C VAL A 25 8.99 -3.41 1.13
N PHE A 26 8.46 -2.61 2.05
CA PHE A 26 7.01 -2.55 2.31
C PHE A 26 6.30 -1.38 1.60
N ASP A 27 7.01 -0.59 0.80
CA ASP A 27 6.53 0.67 0.21
C ASP A 27 6.04 0.53 -1.23
N ASN A 28 5.50 -0.65 -1.57
CA ASN A 28 5.08 -1.10 -2.90
C ASN A 28 6.22 -1.47 -3.87
N ARG A 29 7.49 -1.19 -3.54
CA ARG A 29 8.60 -1.92 -4.15
C ARG A 29 8.65 -3.26 -3.45
N VAL A 30 8.71 -4.37 -4.18
CA VAL A 30 8.56 -5.70 -3.57
C VAL A 30 9.90 -6.22 -3.13
N SER A 31 10.94 -5.95 -3.91
CA SER A 31 12.30 -6.28 -3.55
C SER A 31 13.28 -5.25 -4.11
N VAL A 32 14.41 -5.08 -3.43
CA VAL A 32 15.53 -4.26 -3.93
C VAL A 32 16.86 -5.01 -3.77
N GLY A 33 17.70 -4.93 -4.80
CA GLY A 33 19.06 -5.47 -4.80
C GLY A 33 20.13 -4.41 -4.59
N HIS A 34 21.38 -4.73 -4.96
CA HIS A 34 22.50 -3.78 -4.93
C HIS A 34 22.23 -2.54 -5.79
N GLY A 35 22.66 -1.38 -5.28
CA GLY A 35 22.37 -0.07 -5.87
C GLY A 35 20.90 0.34 -5.76
N LEU A 36 20.12 -0.29 -4.88
CA LEU A 36 18.67 -0.05 -4.69
C LEU A 36 17.84 -0.26 -5.96
N LYS A 37 18.35 -1.08 -6.88
CA LYS A 37 17.62 -1.49 -8.09
C LYS A 37 16.40 -2.30 -7.67
N VAL A 38 15.26 -2.03 -8.32
CA VAL A 38 14.05 -2.83 -8.14
C VAL A 38 14.34 -4.25 -8.58
N GLY A 39 14.00 -5.20 -7.72
CA GLY A 39 14.18 -6.62 -7.98
C GLY A 39 13.09 -7.23 -8.86
N ASP A 40 13.20 -8.54 -9.10
CA ASP A 40 12.38 -9.26 -10.09
C ASP A 40 11.05 -9.79 -9.53
N TYR A 41 10.84 -9.70 -8.22
CA TYR A 41 9.60 -10.15 -7.60
C TYR A 41 8.58 -9.02 -7.54
N ASP A 42 7.32 -9.41 -7.66
CA ASP A 42 6.14 -8.60 -7.43
C ASP A 42 5.30 -9.18 -6.30
N LEU A 43 4.28 -8.47 -5.81
CA LEU A 43 3.55 -8.87 -4.61
C LEU A 43 2.12 -9.24 -4.97
N CYS A 44 1.72 -10.47 -4.66
CA CYS A 44 0.32 -10.83 -4.78
C CYS A 44 -0.51 -10.05 -3.76
N HIS A 45 -1.36 -9.13 -4.23
CA HIS A 45 -2.23 -8.32 -3.36
C HIS A 45 -3.37 -9.12 -2.70
N ALA A 46 -3.52 -10.41 -3.02
CA ALA A 46 -4.47 -11.30 -2.36
C ALA A 46 -3.86 -11.99 -1.14
N CYS A 47 -2.70 -12.64 -1.30
CA CYS A 47 -2.09 -13.49 -0.27
C CYS A 47 -0.75 -12.96 0.28
N ARG A 48 -0.24 -11.84 -0.24
CA ARG A 48 1.04 -11.21 0.16
C ARG A 48 2.28 -12.07 -0.08
N MET A 49 2.17 -13.09 -0.94
CA MET A 49 3.33 -13.83 -1.42
C MET A 49 4.06 -13.06 -2.53
N PRO A 50 5.40 -13.03 -2.53
CA PRO A 50 6.18 -12.67 -3.71
C PRO A 50 5.80 -13.56 -4.90
N ILE A 51 5.74 -13.00 -6.09
CA ILE A 51 5.43 -13.67 -7.34
C ILE A 51 6.37 -13.17 -8.42
N THR A 52 6.78 -14.05 -9.32
CA THR A 52 7.64 -13.73 -10.47
C THR A 52 6.81 -13.27 -11.66
N GLU A 53 7.47 -12.75 -12.71
CA GLU A 53 6.80 -12.52 -14.01
C GLU A 53 6.21 -13.82 -14.59
N ALA A 54 6.87 -14.97 -14.39
CA ALA A 54 6.35 -16.25 -14.85
C ALA A 54 5.03 -16.61 -14.15
N ASP A 55 4.91 -16.34 -12.85
CA ASP A 55 3.67 -16.56 -12.10
C ASP A 55 2.51 -15.72 -12.66
N LYS A 56 2.79 -14.49 -13.12
CA LYS A 56 1.79 -13.60 -13.71
C LYS A 56 1.24 -14.08 -15.06
N GLN A 57 1.96 -14.96 -15.75
CA GLN A 57 1.52 -15.53 -17.05
C GLN A 57 0.65 -16.77 -16.89
N THR A 58 0.46 -17.25 -15.66
CA THR A 58 -0.34 -18.45 -15.40
C THR A 58 -1.85 -18.16 -15.45
N PRO A 59 -2.69 -19.16 -15.76
CA PRO A 59 -4.15 -19.01 -15.67
C PRO A 59 -4.67 -18.73 -14.25
N GLN A 60 -3.89 -19.06 -13.22
CA GLN A 60 -4.25 -18.85 -11.82
C GLN A 60 -4.04 -17.40 -11.38
N TYR A 61 -3.30 -16.61 -12.16
CA TYR A 61 -3.03 -15.22 -11.87
C TYR A 61 -4.16 -14.31 -12.36
N GLU A 62 -4.69 -13.52 -11.43
CA GLU A 62 -5.58 -12.41 -11.72
C GLU A 62 -5.11 -11.23 -10.88
N LYS A 63 -4.75 -10.13 -11.53
CA LYS A 63 -4.16 -8.96 -10.88
C LYS A 63 -5.06 -8.50 -9.74
N GLY A 64 -4.50 -8.38 -8.54
CA GLY A 64 -5.25 -7.95 -7.36
C GLY A 64 -6.13 -9.02 -6.69
N VAL A 65 -6.33 -10.19 -7.33
CA VAL A 65 -7.33 -11.20 -6.94
C VAL A 65 -6.71 -12.55 -6.60
N SER A 66 -5.82 -13.09 -7.43
CA SER A 66 -5.17 -14.38 -7.15
C SER A 66 -3.81 -14.54 -7.82
N CYS A 67 -3.06 -15.53 -7.35
CA CYS A 67 -1.83 -16.02 -7.98
C CYS A 67 -1.77 -17.56 -7.86
N PRO A 68 -0.79 -18.24 -8.51
CA PRO A 68 -0.60 -19.69 -8.38
C PRO A 68 -0.55 -20.21 -6.95
N HIS A 69 -0.06 -19.41 -6.01
CA HIS A 69 0.08 -19.85 -4.61
C HIS A 69 -1.21 -19.79 -3.79
N CYS A 70 -2.23 -19.05 -4.25
CA CYS A 70 -3.45 -18.84 -3.46
C CYS A 70 -4.75 -19.11 -4.21
N HIS A 71 -4.73 -19.24 -5.54
CA HIS A 71 -5.93 -19.39 -6.36
C HIS A 71 -6.89 -20.48 -5.86
N ASP A 72 -6.35 -21.65 -5.48
CA ASP A 72 -7.13 -22.81 -5.02
C ASP A 72 -7.58 -22.71 -3.56
N ARG A 73 -7.00 -21.77 -2.78
CA ARG A 73 -7.30 -21.58 -1.36
C ARG A 73 -8.32 -20.47 -1.11
N LEU A 74 -8.67 -19.71 -2.14
CA LEU A 74 -9.60 -18.59 -2.06
C LEU A 74 -11.02 -19.08 -2.40
N ASP A 75 -11.95 -18.88 -1.47
CA ASP A 75 -13.37 -19.08 -1.73
C ASP A 75 -13.97 -17.98 -2.63
N ALA A 76 -15.19 -18.22 -3.10
CA ALA A 76 -15.86 -17.32 -4.04
C ALA A 76 -16.16 -15.94 -3.45
N GLU A 77 -16.54 -15.87 -2.17
CA GLU A 77 -16.82 -14.60 -1.48
C GLU A 77 -15.56 -13.75 -1.39
N ARG A 78 -14.44 -14.37 -1.00
CA ARG A 78 -13.15 -13.70 -0.89
C ARG A 78 -12.64 -13.25 -2.25
N LYS A 79 -12.76 -14.08 -3.29
CA LYS A 79 -12.41 -13.69 -4.67
C LYS A 79 -13.22 -12.47 -5.12
N ALA A 80 -14.54 -12.46 -4.88
CA ALA A 80 -15.40 -11.33 -5.24
C ALA A 80 -15.00 -10.04 -4.52
N GLY A 81 -14.71 -10.09 -3.22
CA GLY A 81 -14.26 -8.92 -2.46
C GLY A 81 -12.90 -8.37 -2.94
N LEU A 82 -11.98 -9.26 -3.31
CA LEU A 82 -10.68 -8.88 -3.87
C LEU A 82 -10.82 -8.25 -5.26
N ALA A 83 -11.67 -8.80 -6.11
CA ALA A 83 -11.97 -8.28 -7.44
C ALA A 83 -12.62 -6.89 -7.37
N GLU A 84 -13.59 -6.70 -6.48
CA GLU A 84 -14.21 -5.38 -6.30
C GLU A 84 -13.20 -4.35 -5.79
N ARG A 85 -12.33 -4.72 -4.83
CA ARG A 85 -11.24 -3.85 -4.40
C ARG A 85 -10.31 -3.48 -5.56
N GLN A 86 -9.90 -4.45 -6.39
CA GLN A 86 -9.05 -4.19 -7.53
C GLN A 86 -9.72 -3.25 -8.54
N LYS A 87 -11.01 -3.44 -8.80
CA LYS A 87 -11.80 -2.55 -9.66
C LYS A 87 -11.85 -1.12 -9.11
N GLN A 88 -12.04 -0.94 -7.80
CA GLN A 88 -12.00 0.39 -7.19
C GLN A 88 -10.62 1.05 -7.33
N VAL A 89 -9.53 0.29 -7.21
CA VAL A 89 -8.16 0.77 -7.48
C VAL A 89 -8.04 1.29 -8.91
N GLU A 90 -8.48 0.50 -9.89
CA GLU A 90 -8.38 0.85 -11.31
C GLU A 90 -9.24 2.06 -11.68
N LEU A 91 -10.43 2.17 -11.08
CA LEU A 91 -11.30 3.33 -11.25
C LEU A 91 -10.65 4.60 -10.69
N ALA A 92 -10.05 4.54 -9.51
CA ALA A 92 -9.33 5.67 -8.92
C ALA A 92 -8.15 6.10 -9.81
N VAL A 93 -7.32 5.14 -10.27
CA VAL A 93 -6.21 5.41 -11.20
C VAL A 93 -6.71 6.08 -12.47
N ARG A 94 -7.82 5.60 -13.06
CA ARG A 94 -8.43 6.20 -14.26
C ARG A 94 -8.93 7.63 -14.03
N ARG A 95 -9.36 7.94 -12.81
CA ARG A 95 -9.78 9.29 -12.41
C ARG A 95 -8.61 10.20 -12.02
N GLY A 96 -7.39 9.67 -11.92
CA GLY A 96 -6.23 10.39 -11.37
C GLY A 96 -6.33 10.59 -9.85
N GLU A 97 -7.15 9.80 -9.17
CA GLU A 97 -7.36 9.85 -7.73
C GLU A 97 -6.53 8.77 -7.03
N ALA A 98 -6.05 9.07 -5.82
CA ALA A 98 -5.44 8.04 -4.98
C ALA A 98 -6.52 7.08 -4.45
N HIS A 99 -6.37 5.77 -4.64
CA HIS A 99 -7.36 4.81 -4.14
C HIS A 99 -7.35 4.66 -2.61
N VAL A 100 -6.16 4.54 -2.04
CA VAL A 100 -5.95 4.43 -0.58
C VAL A 100 -5.44 5.76 -0.07
N ALA A 101 -6.06 6.27 1.00
CA ALA A 101 -5.69 7.55 1.61
C ALA A 101 -5.86 8.77 0.67
N ALA A 102 -6.77 8.69 -0.31
CA ALA A 102 -7.24 9.88 -1.01
C ALA A 102 -7.68 10.91 0.03
N ASP A 103 -7.02 12.05 0.00
CA ASP A 103 -7.41 13.24 0.72
C ASP A 103 -7.34 13.13 2.26
N LEU A 104 -6.26 12.52 2.79
CA LEU A 104 -5.94 12.65 4.23
C LEU A 104 -5.92 14.12 4.66
N ASP A 105 -5.47 15.01 3.78
CA ASP A 105 -5.33 16.42 4.09
C ASP A 105 -6.67 17.15 4.14
N ALA A 106 -7.61 16.94 3.21
CA ALA A 106 -8.94 17.50 3.41
C ALA A 106 -9.81 16.69 4.38
N ALA A 107 -9.51 15.42 4.67
CA ALA A 107 -10.08 14.72 5.83
C ALA A 107 -9.64 15.37 7.15
N LYS A 108 -8.35 15.68 7.30
CA LYS A 108 -7.82 16.46 8.44
C LYS A 108 -8.45 17.85 8.49
N LYS A 109 -8.58 18.53 7.35
CA LYS A 109 -9.22 19.86 7.25
C LYS A 109 -10.68 19.84 7.68
N ARG A 110 -11.48 18.87 7.21
CA ARG A 110 -12.88 18.66 7.61
C ARG A 110 -13.00 18.41 9.11
N LYS A 111 -12.12 17.58 9.68
CA LYS A 111 -12.08 17.30 11.13
C LYS A 111 -11.76 18.55 11.95
N ARG A 112 -10.77 19.35 11.54
CA ARG A 112 -10.40 20.61 12.18
C ARG A 112 -11.56 21.60 12.17
N GLN A 113 -12.18 21.81 11.01
CA GLN A 113 -13.33 22.71 10.86
C GLN A 113 -14.53 22.30 11.74
N ARG A 114 -14.79 20.99 11.87
CA ARG A 114 -15.85 20.49 12.76
C ARG A 114 -15.56 20.80 14.23
N HIS A 115 -14.32 20.60 14.67
CA HIS A 115 -13.91 20.89 16.05
C HIS A 115 -13.98 22.39 16.37
N GLU A 116 -13.52 23.26 15.46
CA GLU A 116 -13.62 24.72 15.60
C GLU A 116 -15.08 25.18 15.71
N LYS A 117 -15.98 24.63 14.87
CA LYS A 117 -17.42 24.91 14.96
C LYS A 117 -18.04 24.45 16.28
N GLN A 118 -17.65 23.28 16.79
CA GLN A 118 -18.11 22.80 18.10
C GLN A 118 -17.66 23.71 19.24
N ILE A 119 -16.39 24.13 19.25
CA ILE A 119 -15.86 25.07 20.25
C ILE A 119 -16.63 26.39 20.19
N ALA A 120 -16.87 26.92 19.00
CA ALA A 120 -17.62 28.16 18.80
C ALA A 120 -19.07 28.04 19.30
N ALA A 121 -19.75 26.94 18.99
CA ALA A 121 -21.12 26.68 19.44
C ALA A 121 -21.20 26.51 20.97
N SER A 122 -20.26 25.80 21.59
CA SER A 122 -20.19 25.67 23.05
C SER A 122 -19.94 27.00 23.75
N ARG A 123 -19.08 27.87 23.19
CA ARG A 123 -18.86 29.23 23.71
C ARG A 123 -20.08 30.12 23.57
N ALA A 124 -20.77 30.09 22.42
CA ALA A 124 -21.99 30.84 22.21
C ALA A 124 -23.12 30.40 23.15
N GLY A 125 -23.27 29.08 23.35
CA GLY A 125 -24.25 28.52 24.30
C GLY A 125 -23.94 28.88 25.75
N ALA A 126 -22.67 28.91 26.15
CA ALA A 126 -22.24 29.34 27.50
C ALA A 126 -22.41 30.86 27.74
N MET A 127 -22.38 31.68 26.70
CA MET A 127 -22.72 33.11 26.81
C MET A 127 -24.23 33.32 26.93
N ALA A 128 -25.03 32.62 26.12
CA ALA A 128 -26.49 32.73 26.12
C ALA A 128 -27.19 32.15 27.37
N SER A 129 -26.47 31.43 28.23
CA SER A 129 -26.98 30.85 29.49
C SER A 129 -26.53 31.64 30.74
N ARG A 130 -25.87 32.79 30.54
CA ARG A 130 -25.45 33.72 31.60
C ARG A 130 -26.26 35.02 31.64
N ASP A 131 -27.19 35.20 30.72
CA ASP A 131 -28.26 36.22 30.72
C ASP A 131 -29.57 35.59 31.24
#